data_AF-A0A3C1BBM5-F1
#
_entry.id   AF-A0A3C1BBM5-F1
#
_cell.length_a   1.000
_cell.length_b   1.000
_cell.length_c   1.000
_cell.angle_alpha   90.00
_cell.angle_beta   90.00
_cell.angle_gamma   90.00
#
_symmetry.space_group_name_H-M   'P 1'
#
loop_
_entity.id
_entity.type
_entity.pdbx_description
1 polymer ?
#
loop_
_entity_poly.entity_id
_entity_poly.type
_entity_poly.pdbx_seq_one_letter_code
_entity_poly.pdbx_strand_id
1 'polypeptide(L)' 'MFEAILIANRGEIALRVMRSAQRMGVRCIAVYSDADQNAQHVLQADHAVHIGGA' A
#
# COMPACT_ATOMS: atom_id res chain seq x y z
N MET A 1 -8.88 -14.97 9.77
CA MET A 1 -7.72 -14.30 9.13
C MET A 1 -8.26 -13.24 8.19
N PHE A 2 -7.61 -12.08 8.03
CA PHE A 2 -8.11 -11.00 7.17
C PHE A 2 -7.90 -11.31 5.69
N GLU A 3 -8.84 -10.90 4.83
CA GLU A 3 -8.72 -11.06 3.37
C GLU A 3 -7.91 -9.91 2.73
N ALA A 4 -7.96 -8.73 3.34
CA ALA A 4 -7.26 -7.54 2.87
C ALA A 4 -6.90 -6.61 4.03
N ILE A 5 -5.86 -5.78 3.82
CA ILE A 5 -5.48 -4.69 4.70
C ILE A 5 -5.21 -3.41 3.90
N LEU A 6 -5.52 -2.26 4.48
CA LEU A 6 -5.10 -0.95 3.99
C LEU A 6 -3.88 -0.48 4.78
N ILE A 7 -2.86 0.00 4.07
CA ILE A 7 -1.61 0.48 4.66
C ILE A 7 -1.61 2.01 4.59
N ALA A 8 -1.98 2.64 5.72
CA ALA A 8 -1.97 4.10 5.88
C ALA A 8 -0.55 4.63 6.16
N ASN A 9 0.40 4.32 5.28
CA ASN A 9 1.80 4.74 5.36
C ASN A 9 2.41 4.78 3.94
N ARG A 10 3.64 5.26 3.81
CA ARG A 10 4.37 5.40 2.54
C ARG A 10 5.78 4.80 2.61
N GLY A 11 6.42 4.68 1.45
CA GLY A 11 7.84 4.33 1.35
C GLY A 11 8.18 2.93 1.88
N GLU A 12 9.36 2.79 2.46
CA GLU A 12 9.94 1.49 2.83
C GLU A 12 9.13 0.71 3.88
N ILE A 13 8.45 1.41 4.80
CA ILE A 13 7.66 0.77 5.84
C ILE A 13 6.37 0.20 5.25
N ALA A 14 5.74 0.91 4.31
CA ALA A 14 4.59 0.37 3.60
C ALA A 14 4.98 -0.90 2.83
N LEU A 15 6.13 -0.90 2.15
CA LEU A 15 6.67 -2.08 1.48
C LEU A 15 6.99 -3.22 2.46
N ARG A 16 7.52 -2.94 3.65
CA ARG A 16 7.80 -3.95 4.67
C ARG A 16 6.53 -4.65 5.13
N VAL A 17 5.48 -3.89 5.46
CA VAL A 17 4.19 -4.44 5.90
C VAL A 17 3.56 -5.26 4.78
N MET A 18 3.55 -4.72 3.56
CA MET A 18 2.99 -5.36 2.38
C MET A 18 3.63 -6.71 2.09
N ARG A 19 4.96 -6.82 2.12
CA ARG A 19 5.66 -8.10 1.90
C ARG A 19 5.26 -9.17 2.93
N SER A 20 5.06 -8.79 4.19
CA SER A 20 4.60 -9.73 5.21
C SER A 20 3.17 -10.18 4.97
N ALA A 21 2.26 -9.25 4.67
CA ALA A 21 0.86 -9.55 4.40
C ALA A 21 0.68 -10.41 3.13
N GLN A 22 1.39 -10.11 2.04
CA GLN A 22 1.38 -10.90 0.81
C GLN A 22 1.87 -12.34 1.04
N ARG A 23 2.92 -12.53 1.86
CA ARG A 23 3.38 -13.88 2.26
C ARG A 23 2.32 -14.68 3.03
N MET A 24 1.38 -14.00 3.67
CA MET A 24 0.25 -14.60 4.37
C MET A 24 -0.99 -14.76 3.48
N GLY A 25 -0.90 -14.40 2.19
CA GLY A 25 -2.04 -14.42 1.27
C GLY A 25 -3.06 -13.30 1.50
N VAL A 26 -2.68 -12.23 2.19
CA VAL A 26 -3.55 -11.07 2.47
C VAL A 26 -3.33 -9.98 1.42
N ARG A 27 -4.41 -9.52 0.80
CA ARG A 27 -4.35 -8.43 -0.20
C ARG A 27 -3.97 -7.10 0.45
N CYS A 28 -3.15 -6.31 -0.22
CA CYS A 28 -2.61 -5.05 0.28
C CYS A 28 -3.11 -3.86 -0.53
N ILE A 29 -3.75 -2.91 0.14
CA ILE A 29 -4.22 -1.66 -0.44
C ILE A 29 -3.32 -0.53 0.06
N ALA A 30 -2.60 0.13 -0.85
CA ALA A 30 -1.79 1.31 -0.53
C ALA A 30 -2.63 2.58 -0.67
N VAL A 31 -2.26 3.61 0.09
CA VAL A 31 -2.74 4.97 -0.13
C VAL A 31 -1.57 5.86 -0.58
N TYR A 32 -1.84 6.87 -1.41
CA TYR A 32 -0.80 7.74 -1.94
C TYR A 32 -1.31 9.15 -2.25
N SER A 33 -0.41 10.14 -2.17
CA SER A 33 -0.64 11.52 -2.62
C SER A 33 -0.08 11.72 -4.03
N ASP A 34 -0.35 12.87 -4.67
CA ASP A 34 0.22 13.21 -5.98
C ASP A 34 1.75 13.06 -6.01
N ALA A 35 2.43 13.46 -4.93
CA ALA A 35 3.89 13.34 -4.81
C ALA A 35 4.38 11.88 -4.78
N ASP A 36 3.52 10.96 -4.38
CA ASP A 36 3.81 9.53 -4.26
C ASP A 36 3.31 8.72 -5.47
N GLN A 37 2.74 9.34 -6.52
CA GLN A 37 2.11 8.62 -7.64
C GLN A 37 3.01 7.54 -8.28
N ASN A 38 4.32 7.78 -8.33
CA ASN A 38 5.31 6.85 -8.89
C ASN A 38 6.16 6.15 -7.81
N ALA A 39 5.79 6.25 -6.53
CA ALA A 39 6.53 5.65 -5.44
C ALA A 39 6.41 4.12 -5.45
N GLN A 40 7.46 3.44 -5.00
CA GLN A 40 7.53 1.97 -5.03
C GLN A 40 6.40 1.30 -4.25
N HIS A 41 5.94 1.88 -3.12
CA HIS A 41 4.84 1.29 -2.35
C HIS A 41 3.49 1.36 -3.08
N VAL A 42 3.33 2.30 -4.01
CA VAL A 42 2.14 2.40 -4.88
C VAL A 42 2.20 1.34 -5.97
N LEU A 43 3.36 1.21 -6.62
CA LEU A 43 3.59 0.28 -7.72
C LEU A 43 3.53 -1.20 -7.30
N GLN A 44 3.84 -1.51 -6.03
CA GLN A 44 3.85 -2.89 -5.51
C GLN A 44 2.54 -3.33 -4.86
N ALA A 45 1.60 -2.42 -4.61
CA ALA A 45 0.34 -2.75 -3.98
C ALA A 45 -0.60 -3.51 -4.93
N ASP A 46 -1.44 -4.40 -4.38
CA ASP A 46 -2.48 -5.06 -5.19
C ASP A 46 -3.53 -4.04 -5.66
N HIS A 47 -3.75 -3.00 -4.86
CA HIS A 47 -4.54 -1.84 -5.22
C HIS A 47 -3.97 -0.58 -4.58
N ALA A 48 -4.07 0.56 -5.25
CA ALA A 48 -3.62 1.83 -4.71
C ALA A 48 -4.73 2.88 -4.85
N VAL A 49 -5.00 3.59 -3.75
CA VAL A 49 -6.04 4.63 -3.69
C VAL A 49 -5.36 5.99 -3.55
N HIS A 50 -5.67 6.89 -4.48
CA HIS A 50 -5.23 8.27 -4.38
C HIS A 50 -5.97 8.97 -3.23
N ILE A 51 -5.22 9.49 -2.28
CA ILE A 51 -5.70 10.29 -1.14
C ILE A 51 -5.13 11.70 -1.26
N GLY A 52 -5.66 12.46 -2.21
CA GLY A 52 -5.38 13.88 -2.37
C GLY A 52 -6.15 14.77 -1.38
N GLY A 53 -5.82 16.06 -1.35
CA GLY A 53 -6.55 17.07 -0.58
C GLY A 53 -7.76 17.63 -1.33
N ALA A 54 -8.75 18.11 -0.56
CA ALA A 54 -9.88 18.92 -1.05
C ALA A 54 -9.46 20.38 -1.29
#